data_AF-A0ABD6X8G8-F1
#
_entry.id   AF-A0ABD6X8G8-F1
#
_cell.length_a   1.000
_cell.length_b   1.000
_cell.length_c   1.000
_cell.angle_alpha   90.00
_cell.angle_beta   90.00
_cell.angle_gamma   90.00
#
_symmetry.space_group_name_H-M   'P 1'
#
loop_
_entity.id
_entity.type
_entity.pdbx_description
1 polymer ?
#
loop_
_entity_poly.entity_id
_entity_poly.type
_entity_poly.pdbx_seq_one_letter_code
_entity_poly.pdbx_strand_id
1 'polypeptide(L)' 'MGQLGLKSTVRAKRYSSYKGAVGTVAPNVLERNFEATKSDEKWVTDATEFKVKQQKVYLSPP' A
#
# COMPACT_ATOMS: atom_id res chain seq x y z
N MET A 1 8.68 29.39 -25.39
CA MET A 1 8.25 28.04 -25.80
C MET A 1 6.82 28.13 -26.32
N GLY A 2 6.64 28.26 -27.63
CA GLY A 2 5.31 28.40 -28.25
C GLY A 2 5.23 29.19 -29.57
N GLN A 3 6.32 29.81 -30.03
CA GLN A 3 6.29 30.67 -31.24
C GLN A 3 5.99 29.94 -32.55
N LEU A 4 6.20 28.61 -32.63
CA LEU A 4 6.03 27.82 -33.86
C LEU A 4 4.81 26.87 -33.82
N GLY A 5 3.98 26.89 -32.77
CA GLY A 5 2.78 26.04 -32.67
C GLY A 5 3.03 24.52 -32.57
N LEU A 6 4.30 24.08 -32.56
CA LEU A 6 4.68 22.68 -32.49
C LEU A 6 4.34 22.08 -31.12
N LYS A 7 3.50 21.06 -31.11
CA LYS A 7 3.14 20.28 -29.90
C LYS A 7 3.66 18.86 -30.04
N SER A 8 4.32 18.36 -29.00
CA SER A 8 4.70 16.94 -28.90
C SER A 8 3.45 16.08 -28.82
N THR A 9 3.32 15.09 -29.71
CA THR A 9 2.27 14.06 -29.67
C THR A 9 2.47 13.08 -28.50
N VAL A 10 3.68 13.03 -27.94
CA VAL A 10 4.02 12.14 -26.84
C VAL A 10 3.63 12.79 -25.52
N ARG A 11 2.82 12.06 -24.73
CA ARG A 11 2.40 12.48 -23.39
C ARG A 11 3.61 12.65 -22.48
N ALA A 12 3.74 13.81 -21.86
CA ALA A 12 4.78 14.04 -20.86
C ALA A 12 4.66 13.00 -19.74
N LYS A 13 5.75 12.26 -19.49
CA LYS A 13 5.81 11.28 -18.41
C LYS A 13 5.71 12.03 -17.08
N ARG A 14 4.71 11.66 -16.27
CA ARG A 14 4.62 12.16 -14.89
C ARG A 14 5.75 11.55 -14.07
N TYR A 15 6.32 12.35 -13.17
CA TYR A 15 7.32 11.86 -12.23
C TYR A 15 6.76 10.69 -11.40
N SER A 16 7.57 9.65 -11.22
CA SER A 16 7.28 8.50 -10.36
C SER A 16 8.48 8.30 -9.45
N SER A 17 8.28 8.49 -8.14
CA SER A 17 9.29 8.18 -7.11
C SER A 17 9.45 6.68 -6.88
N TYR A 18 8.49 5.87 -7.32
CA TYR A 18 8.55 4.42 -7.23
C TYR A 18 9.67 3.90 -8.13
N LYS A 19 10.69 3.30 -7.52
CA LYS A 19 11.88 2.77 -8.17
C LYS A 19 11.76 1.27 -8.52
N GLY A 20 10.57 0.68 -8.38
CA GLY A 20 10.37 -0.77 -8.46
C GLY A 20 10.57 -1.44 -7.09
N ALA A 21 10.82 -2.76 -7.09
CA ALA A 21 11.18 -3.49 -5.89
C ALA A 21 12.60 -3.08 -5.46
N VAL A 22 12.69 -2.13 -4.52
CA VAL A 22 13.96 -1.71 -3.93
C VAL A 22 14.11 -2.42 -2.59
N GLY A 23 15.08 -3.35 -2.51
CA GLY A 23 15.38 -4.14 -1.31
C GLY A 23 14.77 -5.54 -1.32
N THR A 24 15.00 -6.28 -0.22
CA THR A 24 14.45 -7.62 -0.03
C THR A 24 12.98 -7.52 0.33
N VAL A 25 12.11 -8.04 -0.54
CA VAL A 25 10.68 -8.18 -0.26
C VAL A 25 10.48 -9.43 0.59
N ALA A 26 9.85 -9.27 1.76
CA ALA A 26 9.50 -10.41 2.60
C ALA A 26 8.48 -11.33 1.88
N PRO A 27 8.57 -12.66 2.04
CA PRO A 27 7.61 -13.57 1.44
C PRO A 27 6.21 -13.32 1.98
N ASN A 28 5.20 -13.43 1.12
CA ASN A 28 3.80 -13.39 1.52
C ASN A 28 3.40 -14.75 2.12
N VAL A 29 3.68 -14.95 3.40
CA VAL A 29 3.45 -16.24 4.08
C VAL A 29 1.95 -16.60 4.18
N LEU A 30 1.08 -15.60 4.28
CA LEU A 30 -0.35 -15.82 4.50
C LEU A 30 -1.11 -16.14 3.21
N GLU A 31 -0.70 -15.58 2.06
CA GLU A 31 -1.36 -15.73 0.75
C GLU A 31 -2.89 -15.50 0.78
N ARG A 32 -3.38 -14.65 1.71
CA ARG A 32 -4.81 -14.43 1.99
C ARG A 32 -5.58 -15.70 2.41
N ASN A 33 -4.87 -16.74 2.85
CA ASN A 33 -5.46 -17.92 3.44
C ASN A 33 -5.66 -17.72 4.95
N PHE A 34 -6.87 -17.34 5.34
CA PHE A 34 -7.28 -17.12 6.72
C PHE A 34 -7.81 -18.38 7.43
N GLU A 35 -7.92 -19.50 6.73
CA GLU A 35 -8.39 -20.76 7.32
C GLU A 35 -7.26 -21.45 8.10
N ALA A 36 -7.52 -21.84 9.35
CA ALA A 36 -6.57 -22.57 10.19
C ALA A 36 -7.13 -23.96 10.51
N THR A 37 -6.25 -24.96 10.56
CA THR A 37 -6.63 -26.34 10.92
C THR A 37 -6.65 -26.53 12.43
N LYS A 38 -5.81 -25.79 13.16
CA LYS A 38 -5.72 -25.77 14.62
C LYS A 38 -5.63 -24.34 15.14
N SER A 39 -5.92 -24.17 16.42
CA SER A 39 -5.69 -22.91 17.12
C SER A 39 -4.24 -22.45 16.97
N ASP A 40 -4.06 -21.12 16.95
CA ASP A 40 -2.77 -20.44 16.95
C ASP A 40 -1.85 -20.66 15.74
N GLU A 41 -2.33 -21.27 14.65
CA GLU A 41 -1.53 -21.49 13.43
C GLU A 41 -1.29 -20.22 12.61
N LYS A 42 -2.21 -19.26 12.69
CA LYS A 42 -2.17 -18.03 11.89
C LYS A 42 -2.58 -16.83 12.73
N TRP A 43 -1.60 -16.01 13.08
CA TRP A 43 -1.79 -14.75 13.77
C TRP A 43 -1.53 -13.62 12.80
N VAL A 44 -2.50 -12.73 12.66
CA VAL A 44 -2.42 -11.57 11.78
C VAL A 44 -2.76 -10.35 12.61
N THR A 45 -1.92 -9.33 12.55
CA THR A 45 -2.14 -8.04 13.19
C THR A 45 -2.55 -7.03 12.12
N ASP A 46 -3.64 -6.31 12.35
CA ASP A 46 -4.01 -5.15 11.54
C ASP A 46 -4.19 -3.93 12.45
N ALA A 47 -4.00 -2.74 11.89
CA ALA A 47 -4.24 -1.48 12.57
C ALA A 47 -5.53 -0.87 12.01
N THR A 48 -6.57 -0.79 12.84
CA THR A 48 -7.86 -0.26 12.43
C THR A 48 -8.10 1.14 12.99
N GLU A 49 -8.45 2.10 12.11
CA GLU A 49 -8.86 3.46 12.49
C GLU A 49 -10.38 3.50 12.69
N PHE A 50 -10.83 4.00 13.85
CA PHE A 50 -12.24 4.27 14.10
C PHE A 50 -12.42 5.64 14.76
N LYS A 51 -13.58 6.24 14.53
CA LYS A 51 -13.89 7.61 14.98
C LYS A 51 -14.68 7.56 16.28
N VAL A 52 -14.14 8.14 17.34
CA VAL A 52 -14.82 8.29 18.65
C VAL A 52 -14.87 9.75 19.02
N LYS A 53 -16.07 10.29 19.29
CA LYS A 53 -16.27 11.70 19.68
C LYS A 53 -15.51 12.70 18.77
N GLN A 54 -15.54 12.45 17.46
CA GLN A 54 -14.86 13.26 16.43
C GLN A 54 -13.32 13.18 16.43
N GLN A 55 -12.73 12.31 17.24
CA GLN A 55 -11.30 12.02 17.24
C GLN A 55 -11.02 10.70 16.51
N LYS A 56 -9.88 10.65 15.83
CA LYS A 56 -9.36 9.42 15.22
C LYS A 56 -8.66 8.61 16.31
N VAL A 57 -9.09 7.36 16.49
CA VAL A 57 -8.49 6.41 17.42
C VAL A 57 -8.04 5.20 16.62
N TYR A 58 -6.89 4.63 16.99
CA TYR A 58 -6.32 3.45 16.36
C TYR A 58 -6.36 2.29 17.35
N LEU A 59 -6.84 1.13 16.90
CA LEU A 59 -6.74 -0.13 17.62
C LEU A 59 -5.75 -1.01 16.87
N SER A 60 -4.68 -1.36 17.54
CA SER A 60 -3.66 -2.30 17.07
C SER A 60 -3.28 -3.20 18.24
N PRO A 61 -3.13 -4.52 18.04
CA PRO A 61 -2.51 -5.39 19.03
C PRO A 61 -1.09 -4.91 19.39
N PRO A 62 -0.64 -5.07 20.65
CA PRO A 62 0.73 -4.72 21.06
C PRO A 62 1.79 -5.59 20.38
#